data_AF-A0A413L9E9-F1
#
_entry.id   AF-A0A413L9E9-F1
#
_cell.length_a   1.000
_cell.length_b   1.000
_cell.length_c   1.000
_cell.angle_alpha   90.00
_cell.angle_beta   90.00
_cell.angle_gamma   90.00
#
_symmetry.space_group_name_H-M   'P 1'
#
loop_
_entity.id
_entity.type
_entity.pdbx_description
1 polymer ?
#
loop_
_entity_poly.entity_id
_entity_poly.type
_entity_poly.pdbx_seq_one_letter_code
_entity_poly.pdbx_strand_id
1 'polypeptide(L)'
;KNRKQGLLSAERIARMDAEGFIWTIDDVWMENYEKLQQFFSENNRWPTARENKLGSWCFVQRRALKKGELPPTRKDLLDKIAFPWSLK
;
A
#
# COMPACT_ATOMS: atom_id res chain seq x y z
N LYS A 1 11.76 -20.46 13.13
CA LYS A 1 10.54 -19.82 12.58
C LYS A 1 10.83 -18.33 12.33
N ASN A 2 11.32 -17.95 11.15
CA ASN A 2 11.73 -16.57 10.85
C ASN A 2 10.93 -16.03 9.66
N ARG A 3 10.18 -14.95 9.89
CA ARG A 3 9.25 -14.33 8.95
C ARG A 3 10.05 -13.50 7.94
N LYS A 4 10.40 -14.09 6.79
CA LYS A 4 10.81 -13.36 5.59
C LYS A 4 9.58 -13.13 4.70
N GLN A 5 8.71 -12.20 5.07
CA GLN A 5 7.53 -11.83 4.29
C GLN A 5 7.50 -10.31 4.07
N GLY A 6 8.64 -9.68 3.82
CA GLY A 6 8.73 -8.23 3.56
C GLY A 6 9.50 -7.84 2.30
N LEU A 7 10.04 -8.80 1.55
CA LEU A 7 10.97 -8.55 0.44
C LEU A 7 10.48 -9.05 -0.92
N LEU A 8 9.28 -9.64 -0.99
CA LEU A 8 8.78 -10.26 -2.23
C LEU A 8 8.20 -9.25 -3.24
N SER A 9 8.15 -7.94 -2.93
CA SER A 9 7.39 -6.98 -3.74
C SER A 9 8.20 -6.21 -4.79
N ALA A 10 9.53 -6.08 -4.65
CA ALA A 10 10.31 -5.33 -5.65
C ALA A 10 10.62 -6.17 -6.90
N GLU A 11 10.97 -7.44 -6.73
CA GLU A 11 11.35 -8.33 -7.84
C GLU A 11 10.18 -8.78 -8.73
N ARG A 12 8.93 -8.67 -8.22
CA ARG A 12 7.72 -9.03 -8.98
C ARG A 12 7.32 -7.91 -9.94
N ILE A 13 7.46 -6.65 -9.53
CA ILE A 13 7.10 -5.46 -10.31
C ILE A 13 8.07 -5.26 -11.47
N ALA A 14 9.39 -5.39 -11.22
CA ALA A 14 10.41 -5.18 -12.24
C ALA A 14 10.37 -6.19 -13.41
N ARG A 15 9.70 -7.34 -13.23
CA ARG A 15 9.58 -8.38 -14.27
C ARG A 15 8.38 -8.17 -15.21
N MET A 16 7.48 -7.24 -14.92
CA MET A 16 6.20 -7.07 -15.63
C MET A 16 6.20 -5.92 -16.66
N ASP A 17 7.25 -5.09 -16.70
CA ASP A 17 7.38 -3.95 -17.63
C ASP A 17 7.69 -4.37 -19.09
N ALA A 18 8.07 -5.63 -19.32
CA ALA A 18 8.62 -6.04 -20.61
C ALA A 18 7.58 -6.37 -21.71
N GLU A 19 6.32 -6.68 -21.38
CA GLU A 19 5.39 -7.24 -22.38
C GLU A 19 3.92 -6.85 -22.12
N GLY A 20 3.53 -5.62 -22.49
CA GLY A 20 2.12 -5.24 -22.77
C GLY A 20 1.05 -5.69 -21.76
N PHE A 21 1.39 -5.76 -20.47
CA PHE A 21 0.63 -6.55 -19.50
C PHE A 21 -0.55 -5.76 -18.90
N ILE A 22 -1.69 -6.45 -18.74
CA ILE A 22 -2.89 -5.89 -18.12
C ILE A 22 -2.59 -5.64 -16.64
N TRP A 23 -2.59 -4.36 -16.23
CA TRP A 23 -2.44 -3.97 -14.84
C TRP A 23 -3.52 -4.63 -13.97
N THR A 24 -3.10 -5.44 -13.00
CA THR A 24 -4.05 -6.03 -12.07
C THR A 24 -4.39 -5.05 -10.95
N ILE A 25 -5.48 -5.32 -10.23
CA ILE A 25 -5.87 -4.55 -9.03
C ILE A 25 -4.77 -4.59 -7.96
N ASP A 26 -3.87 -5.59 -8.01
CA ASP A 26 -2.71 -5.68 -7.10
C ASP A 26 -1.59 -4.73 -7.49
N ASP A 27 -1.32 -4.57 -8.78
CA ASP A 27 -0.29 -3.66 -9.28
C ASP A 27 -0.63 -2.20 -8.96
N VAL A 28 -1.88 -1.79 -9.23
CA VAL A 28 -2.36 -0.45 -8.86
C VAL A 28 -2.28 -0.23 -7.34
N TRP A 29 -2.54 -1.28 -6.55
CA TRP A 29 -2.42 -1.19 -5.10
C TRP A 29 -0.97 -1.03 -4.65
N MET A 30 -0.04 -1.80 -5.23
CA MET A 30 1.38 -1.71 -4.91
C MET A 30 1.97 -0.36 -5.32
N GLU A 31 1.61 0.19 -6.47
CA GLU A 31 2.06 1.51 -6.89
C GLU A 31 1.65 2.60 -5.88
N ASN A 32 0.41 2.55 -5.38
CA ASN A 32 -0.05 3.48 -4.35
C ASN A 32 0.69 3.27 -3.02
N TYR A 33 0.99 2.02 -2.67
CA TYR A 33 1.75 1.69 -1.47
C TYR A 33 3.21 2.19 -1.56
N GLU A 34 3.86 2.08 -2.71
CA GLU A 34 5.19 2.65 -2.94
C GLU A 34 5.18 4.17 -2.86
N LYS A 35 4.23 4.82 -3.53
CA LYS A 35 4.03 6.28 -3.42
C LYS A 35 3.77 6.71 -1.98
N LEU A 36 3.05 5.91 -1.19
CA LEU A 36 2.83 6.16 0.23
C LEU A 36 4.12 6.07 1.05
N GLN A 37 4.94 5.03 0.82
CA GLN A 37 6.25 4.90 1.48
C GLN A 37 7.18 6.05 1.12
N GLN A 38 7.22 6.43 -0.15
CA GLN A 38 8.03 7.55 -0.62
C GLN A 38 7.58 8.86 0.04
N PHE A 39 6.27 9.13 0.07
CA PHE A 39 5.72 10.30 0.75
C PHE A 39 6.07 10.33 2.24
N PHE A 40 5.97 9.18 2.92
CA PHE A 40 6.36 9.07 4.33
C PHE A 40 7.87 9.27 4.51
N SER A 41 8.70 8.74 3.63
CA SER A 41 10.16 8.95 3.70
C SER A 41 10.55 10.42 3.48
N GLU A 42 9.83 11.15 2.62
CA GLU A 42 10.14 12.56 2.31
C GLU A 42 9.54 13.52 3.34
N ASN A 43 8.31 13.29 3.79
CA ASN A 43 7.58 14.22 4.65
C ASN A 43 7.56 13.80 6.13
N ASN A 44 8.02 12.57 6.44
CA ASN A 44 7.90 11.93 7.74
C ASN A 44 6.47 11.93 8.31
N ARG A 45 5.46 12.05 7.44
CA ARG A 45 4.04 12.17 7.79
C ARG A 45 3.18 11.35 6.83
N TRP A 46 2.01 10.93 7.31
CA TRP A 46 1.04 10.23 6.46
C TRP A 46 0.17 11.22 5.70
N PRO A 47 -0.17 10.97 4.43
CA PRO A 47 -1.05 11.83 3.67
C PRO A 47 -2.46 11.80 4.25
N THR A 48 -3.01 12.98 4.50
CA THR A 48 -4.36 13.13 5.04
C THR A 48 -5.39 12.92 3.93
N ALA A 49 -6.58 12.40 4.26
CA ALA A 49 -7.62 12.07 3.30
C ALA A 49 -8.05 13.23 2.37
N ARG A 50 -7.80 14.47 2.79
CA ARG A 50 -8.14 15.70 2.07
C ARG A 50 -7.01 16.29 1.24
N GLU A 51 -5.76 15.88 1.45
CA GLU A 51 -4.61 16.57 0.86
C GLU A 51 -4.19 16.00 -0.50
N ASN A 52 -4.38 14.71 -0.73
CA ASN A 52 -3.82 14.04 -1.92
C ASN A 52 -4.58 12.80 -2.35
N LYS A 53 -4.31 12.34 -3.58
CA LYS A 53 -4.80 11.05 -4.12
C LYS A 53 -4.49 9.88 -3.18
N LEU A 54 -3.33 9.90 -2.53
CA LEU A 54 -2.94 8.93 -1.50
C LEU A 54 -3.83 8.98 -0.26
N GLY A 55 -4.32 10.17 0.11
CA GLY A 55 -5.27 10.34 1.20
C GLY A 55 -6.60 9.63 0.94
N SER A 56 -7.14 9.77 -0.28
CA SER A 56 -8.32 9.03 -0.73
C SER A 56 -8.06 7.53 -0.72
N TRP A 57 -6.89 7.09 -1.21
CA TRP A 57 -6.51 5.68 -1.18
C TRP A 57 -6.44 5.14 0.26
N CYS A 58 -5.83 5.88 1.18
CA CYS A 58 -5.79 5.57 2.61
C CYS A 58 -7.21 5.41 3.21
N PHE A 59 -8.14 6.27 2.81
CA PHE A 59 -9.54 6.17 3.22
C PHE A 59 -10.21 4.90 2.68
N VAL A 60 -9.96 4.56 1.42
CA VAL A 60 -10.44 3.31 0.81
C VAL A 60 -9.91 2.09 1.57
N GLN A 61 -8.61 2.07 1.93
CA GLN A 61 -8.03 0.97 2.71
C GLN A 61 -8.70 0.82 4.08
N ARG A 62 -8.90 1.94 4.80
CA ARG A 62 -9.61 1.93 6.10
C ARG A 62 -11.04 1.42 5.97
N ARG A 63 -11.76 1.84 4.93
CA ARG A 63 -13.14 1.40 4.67
C ARG A 63 -13.19 -0.09 4.31
N ALA A 64 -12.27 -0.57 3.46
CA ALA A 64 -12.16 -1.98 3.10
C ALA A 64 -11.83 -2.85 4.33
N LEU A 65 -10.94 -2.38 5.20
CA LEU A 65 -10.63 -3.08 6.46
C LEU A 65 -11.87 -3.17 7.36
N LYS A 66 -12.61 -2.06 7.53
CA LYS A 66 -13.84 -2.03 8.35
C LYS A 66 -14.93 -2.95 7.79
N LYS A 67 -15.01 -3.10 6.47
CA LYS A 67 -15.94 -4.02 5.80
C LYS A 67 -15.45 -5.48 5.76
N GLY A 68 -14.18 -5.75 6.08
CA GLY A 68 -13.58 -7.07 5.91
C GLY A 68 -13.26 -7.43 4.44
N GLU A 69 -13.30 -6.46 3.54
CA GLU A 69 -12.95 -6.62 2.12
C GLU A 69 -11.43 -6.48 1.88
N LEU A 70 -10.68 -6.03 2.89
CA LEU A 70 -9.23 -5.87 2.78
C LEU A 70 -8.51 -7.22 2.97
N PRO A 71 -7.71 -7.66 1.99
CA PRO A 71 -6.88 -8.84 2.13
C PRO A 71 -5.92 -8.75 3.33
N PRO A 72 -5.71 -9.85 4.07
CA PRO A 72 -4.81 -9.86 5.22
C PRO A 72 -3.36 -9.52 4.83
N THR A 73 -2.92 -9.89 3.62
CA THR A 73 -1.60 -9.53 3.08
C THR A 73 -1.41 -8.01 2.96
N ARG A 74 -2.44 -7.30 2.48
CA ARG A 74 -2.41 -5.84 2.34
C ARG A 74 -2.44 -5.13 3.69
N LYS A 75 -3.20 -5.69 4.63
CA LYS A 75 -3.22 -5.23 6.01
C LYS A 75 -1.83 -5.37 6.65
N ASP A 76 -1.18 -6.52 6.51
CA ASP A 76 0.15 -6.79 7.07
C ASP A 76 1.22 -5.86 6.49
N LEU A 77 1.18 -5.57 5.19
CA LEU A 77 2.08 -4.60 4.55
C LEU A 77 1.93 -3.18 5.12
N LEU A 78 0.69 -2.71 5.29
CA LEU A 78 0.42 -1.40 5.89
C LEU A 78 0.76 -1.35 7.38
N ASP A 79 0.57 -2.46 8.10
CA ASP A 79 0.95 -2.59 9.51
C ASP A 79 2.48 -2.51 9.70
N LYS A 80 3.26 -3.13 8.79
CA LYS A 80 4.73 -3.06 8.80
C LYS A 80 5.29 -1.65 8.74
N ILE A 81 4.62 -0.77 8.03
CA ILE A 81 5.04 0.64 7.92
C ILE A 81 4.43 1.51 9.01
N ALA A 82 3.80 0.91 10.04
CA ALA A 82 3.09 1.61 11.11
C ALA A 82 2.01 2.58 10.59
N PHE A 83 1.28 2.17 9.55
CA PHE A 83 0.24 2.99 8.94
C PHE A 83 -0.94 3.24 9.91
N PRO A 84 -1.38 4.50 10.10
CA PRO A 84 -2.49 4.83 10.98
C PRO A 84 -3.83 4.46 10.35
N TRP A 85 -4.40 3.34 10.80
CA TRP A 85 -5.75 2.92 10.47
C TRP A 85 -6.84 3.81 11.08
N SER A 86 -6.49 4.58 12.11
CA SER A 86 -7.36 5.55 12.76
C SER A 86 -6.62 6.88 12.86
N LEU A 87 -7.22 7.93 12.31
CA LEU A 87 -6.80 9.30 12.61
C LEU A 87 -7.41 9.60 13.99
N LYS A 88 -6.56 9.63 15.02
CA LYS A 88 -6.96 10.07 16.36
C LYS A 88 -6.69 11.56 16.49
#